data_AF-X0U5B0-F1
#
_entry.id   AF-X0U5B0-F1
#
_cell.length_a   1.000
_cell.length_b   1.000
_cell.length_c   1.000
_cell.angle_alpha   90.00
_cell.angle_beta   90.00
_cell.angle_gamma   90.00
#
_symmetry.space_group_name_H-M   'P 1'
#
loop_
_entity.id
_entity.type
_entity.pdbx_description
1 polymer ?
#
loop_
_entity_poly.entity_id
_entity_poly.type
_entity_poly.pdbx_seq_one_letter_code
_entity_poly.pdbx_strand_id
1 'polypeptide(L)' 'MAQLLKRMGIENVTVHGFRSGFRDWVGEETNFPRDLAEIALAHVVGDETERAYRRGDALERRRELMQAWADYCLPQ' A
#
# COMPACT_ATOMS: atom_id res chain seq x y z
N MET A 1 -10.92 4.75 9.51
CA MET A 1 -10.95 3.28 9.67
C MET A 1 -11.15 2.79 11.11
N ALA A 2 -10.41 3.26 12.13
CA ALA A 2 -10.48 2.64 13.48
C ALA A 2 -11.91 2.56 14.07
N GLN A 3 -12.69 3.64 13.95
CA GLN A 3 -14.09 3.65 14.39
C GLN A 3 -15.00 2.72 13.58
N LEU A 4 -14.68 2.46 12.30
CA LEU A 4 -15.42 1.51 11.48
C LEU A 4 -15.16 0.07 11.94
N LEU A 5 -13.89 -0.30 12.17
CA LEU A 5 -13.52 -1.63 12.68
C LEU A 5 -14.21 -1.93 14.02
N LYS A 6 -14.24 -0.93 14.92
CA LYS A 6 -14.97 -1.02 16.19
C LYS A 6 -16.47 -1.26 15.99
N ARG A 7 -17.11 -0.54 15.06
CA ARG A 7 -18.55 -0.71 14.75
C ARG A 7 -18.85 -2.07 14.13
N MET A 8 -17.91 -2.65 13.39
CA MET A 8 -18.02 -3.99 12.82
C MET A 8 -17.77 -5.11 13.85
N GLY A 9 -17.41 -4.78 15.10
CA GLY A 9 -17.07 -5.77 16.12
C GLY A 9 -15.76 -6.51 15.83
N ILE A 10 -14.90 -5.97 14.97
CA ILE A 10 -13.60 -6.57 14.64
C ILE A 10 -12.59 -6.10 15.68
N GLU A 11 -12.15 -7.03 16.52
CA GLU A 11 -11.12 -6.83 17.54
C GLU A 11 -9.75 -7.32 17.03
N ASN A 12 -8.66 -6.82 17.65
CA ASN A 12 -7.27 -7.19 17.33
C ASN A 12 -6.76 -6.84 15.92
N VAL A 13 -7.55 -6.11 15.13
CA VAL A 13 -7.12 -5.58 13.82
C VAL A 13 -6.96 -4.06 13.91
N THR A 14 -5.86 -3.53 13.39
CA THR A 14 -5.58 -2.09 13.40
C THR A 14 -5.36 -1.54 11.99
N VAL A 15 -5.60 -0.24 11.83
CA VAL A 15 -5.29 0.48 10.58
C VAL A 15 -3.79 0.40 10.26
N HIS A 16 -2.94 0.37 11.28
CA HIS A 16 -1.50 0.20 11.09
C HIS A 16 -1.18 -1.23 10.63
N GLY A 17 -1.81 -2.24 11.21
CA GLY A 17 -1.67 -3.64 10.80
C GLY A 17 -2.02 -3.88 9.33
N PHE A 18 -3.06 -3.23 8.80
CA PHE A 18 -3.37 -3.29 7.37
C PHE A 18 -2.25 -2.70 6.50
N ARG A 19 -1.62 -1.60 6.92
CA ARG A 19 -0.51 -0.99 6.17
C ARG A 19 0.74 -1.86 6.21
N SER A 20 1.07 -2.42 7.38
CA SER A 20 2.20 -3.32 7.54
C SER A 20 1.99 -4.58 6.71
N GLY A 21 0.82 -5.23 6.80
CA GLY A 21 0.52 -6.41 6.00
C GLY A 21 0.60 -6.17 4.49
N PHE A 22 0.12 -5.02 4.00
CA PHE A 22 0.30 -4.63 2.60
C PHE A 22 1.80 -4.46 2.24
N ARG A 23 2.60 -3.81 3.09
CA ARG A 23 4.03 -3.62 2.89
C ARG A 23 4.80 -4.93 2.85
N ASP A 24 4.51 -5.82 3.79
CA ASP A 24 5.15 -7.12 3.92
C ASP A 24 4.80 -7.97 2.68
N TRP A 25 3.52 -8.04 2.31
CA TRP A 25 3.09 -8.73 1.09
C TRP A 25 3.79 -8.21 -0.17
N VAL A 26 3.87 -6.88 -0.37
CA VAL A 26 4.59 -6.35 -1.55
C VAL A 26 6.05 -6.80 -1.55
N GLY A 27 6.72 -6.76 -0.39
CA GLY A 27 8.14 -7.08 -0.28
C GLY A 27 8.48 -8.57 -0.37
N GLU A 28 7.58 -9.44 0.09
CA GLU A 28 7.82 -10.88 0.22
C GLU A 28 7.24 -11.67 -0.96
N GLU A 29 6.10 -11.24 -1.50
CA GLU A 29 5.30 -12.06 -2.42
C GLU A 29 5.20 -11.47 -3.84
N THR A 30 5.80 -10.30 -4.09
CA THR A 30 5.68 -9.62 -5.38
C THR A 30 7.01 -9.07 -5.91
N ASN A 31 7.01 -8.68 -7.18
CA ASN A 31 8.13 -7.98 -7.80
C ASN A 31 7.90 -6.46 -7.92
N PHE A 32 6.87 -5.91 -7.26
CA PHE A 32 6.60 -4.49 -7.31
C PHE A 32 7.70 -3.70 -6.55
N PRO A 33 8.14 -2.53 -7.06
CA PRO A 33 9.15 -1.76 -6.37
C PRO A 33 8.68 -1.29 -5.00
N ARG A 34 9.59 -1.31 -4.02
CA ARG A 34 9.34 -0.79 -2.66
C ARG A 34 8.72 0.60 -2.68
N ASP A 35 9.31 1.50 -3.47
CA ASP A 35 8.86 2.89 -3.62
C ASP A 35 7.42 3.01 -4.10
N LEU A 36 6.98 2.10 -4.97
CA LEU A 36 5.62 2.13 -5.51
C LEU A 36 4.59 1.83 -4.42
N ALA A 37 4.90 0.90 -3.51
CA ALA A 37 4.07 0.61 -2.34
C ALA A 37 4.04 1.78 -1.35
N GLU A 38 5.16 2.43 -1.11
CA GLU A 38 5.21 3.61 -0.23
C GLU A 38 4.37 4.77 -0.82
N ILE A 39 4.43 5.02 -2.14
CA ILE A 39 3.58 6.02 -2.79
C ILE A 39 2.10 5.60 -2.73
N ALA A 40 1.78 4.31 -2.88
CA ALA A 40 0.41 3.82 -2.72
C ALA A 40 -0.15 4.05 -1.30
N LEU A 41 0.72 4.06 -0.28
CA LEU A 41 0.39 4.43 1.10
C LEU A 41 0.36 5.94 1.35
N ALA A 42 0.54 6.76 0.31
CA ALA A 42 0.69 8.21 0.37
C ALA A 42 1.88 8.67 1.24
N HIS A 43 2.90 7.83 1.38
CA HIS A 43 4.15 8.23 2.00
C HIS A 43 5.00 9.05 1.04
N VAL A 44 5.76 9.98 1.59
CA VAL A 44 6.79 10.72 0.85
C VAL A 44 8.02 9.83 0.75
N VAL A 45 8.52 9.65 -0.47
CA VAL A 45 9.65 8.77 -0.77
C VAL A 45 10.74 9.55 -1.47
N GLY A 46 11.98 9.23 -1.14
CA GLY A 46 13.18 9.83 -1.69
C GLY A 46 13.53 11.19 -1.08
N ASP A 47 14.75 11.64 -1.37
CA ASP A 47 15.25 12.93 -0.92
C ASP A 47 14.70 14.11 -1.76
N GLU A 48 15.10 15.34 -1.42
CA GLU A 48 14.64 16.54 -2.15
C GLU A 48 15.00 16.50 -3.65
N THR A 49 16.17 15.97 -3.98
CA THR A 49 16.66 15.87 -5.35
C THR A 49 15.84 14.86 -6.14
N GLU A 50 15.66 13.65 -5.60
CA GLU A 50 14.88 12.59 -6.24
C GLU A 50 13.43 13.02 -6.46
N ARG A 51 12.83 13.71 -5.48
CA ARG A 51 11.47 14.25 -5.60
C ARG A 51 11.37 15.35 -6.65
N ALA A 52 12.38 16.20 -6.78
CA ALA A 52 12.41 17.24 -7.82
C ALA A 52 12.41 16.64 -9.24
N TYR A 53 13.06 15.49 -9.43
CA TYR A 53 13.06 14.78 -10.71
C TYR A 53 11.83 13.89 -10.93
N ARG A 54 11.13 13.47 -9.86
CA ARG A 54 9.95 12.62 -9.94
C ARG A 54 8.73 13.43 -10.42
N ARG A 55 8.59 13.54 -11.74
CA ARG A 55 7.54 14.34 -12.41
C ARG A 55 6.14 13.71 -12.43
N GLY A 56 5.99 12.46 -12.01
CA GLY A 56 4.71 11.74 -12.05
C GLY A 56 4.45 10.95 -10.78
N ASP A 57 3.19 10.70 -10.50
CA ASP A 57 2.69 9.99 -9.31
C ASP A 57 2.59 8.46 -9.50
N ALA A 58 3.06 7.97 -10.64
CA ALA A 58 3.02 6.57 -11.07
C ALA A 58 1.61 5.94 -11.00
N LEU A 59 0.54 6.71 -11.25
CA LEU A 59 -0.85 6.27 -11.06
C LEU A 59 -1.18 4.93 -11.69
N GLU A 60 -0.81 4.71 -12.96
CA GLU A 60 -1.15 3.44 -13.64
C GLU A 60 -0.39 2.25 -13.06
N ARG A 61 0.87 2.43 -12.66
CA ARG A 61 1.62 1.38 -11.94
C ARG A 61 1.01 1.11 -10.57
N ARG A 62 0.51 2.15 -9.88
CA ARG A 62 -0.22 1.98 -8.62
C ARG A 62 -1.53 1.23 -8.84
N ARG A 63 -2.22 1.45 -9.96
CA ARG A 63 -3.45 0.73 -10.32
C ARG A 63 -3.18 -0.78 -10.44
N GLU A 64 -2.13 -1.16 -11.17
CA GLU A 64 -1.71 -2.56 -11.30
C GLU A 64 -1.39 -3.19 -9.93
N LEU A 65 -0.62 -2.49 -9.09
CA LEU A 65 -0.29 -2.93 -7.74
C LEU A 65 -1.55 -3.11 -6.86
N MET A 66 -2.48 -2.16 -6.91
CA MET A 66 -3.72 -2.23 -6.13
C MET A 66 -4.65 -3.34 -6.63
N GLN A 67 -4.66 -3.63 -7.93
CA GLN A 67 -5.41 -4.77 -8.48
C GLN A 67 -4.81 -6.09 -7.99
N ALA A 68 -3.49 -6.27 -8.09
CA ALA A 68 -2.82 -7.46 -7.58
C ALA A 68 -3.07 -7.66 -6.07
N TRP A 69 -3.11 -6.58 -5.30
CA TRP A 69 -3.44 -6.65 -3.88
C TRP A 69 -4.90 -7.07 -3.63
N ALA A 70 -5.83 -6.54 -4.42
CA ALA A 70 -7.23 -6.94 -4.35
C ALA A 70 -7.39 -8.43 -4.68
N ASP A 71 -6.74 -8.90 -5.73
CA ASP A 71 -6.78 -10.30 -6.17
C ASP A 71 -6.16 -11.25 -5.13
N TYR A 72 -5.14 -10.79 -4.38
CA TYR A 72 -4.57 -11.55 -3.26
C TYR A 72 -5.48 -11.62 -2.03
N CYS A 73 -6.16 -10.51 -1.72
CA CYS A 73 -7.02 -10.42 -0.53
C CYS A 73 -8.38 -11.12 -0.70
N LEU A 74 -8.86 -11.22 -1.94
CA LEU A 74 -10.16 -11.81 -2.25
C LEU A 74 -10.01 -13.29 -2.55
N PRO A 75 -10.97 -14.13 -2.12
CA PRO A 75 -11.00 -15.52 -2.55
C PRO A 75 -11.18 -15.62 -4.06
N GLN A 76 -10.50 -16.59 -4.67
CA GLN A 76 -10.65 -16.98 -6.08
C GLN A 76 -11.95 -17.74 -6.31
#